data_AF-A0ABD1UII9-F1
#
_entry.id   AF-A0ABD1UII9-F1
#
_cell.length_a   1.000
_cell.length_b   1.000
_cell.length_c   1.000
_cell.angle_alpha   90.00
_cell.angle_beta   90.00
_cell.angle_gamma   90.00
#
_symmetry.space_group_name_H-M   'P 1'
#
loop_
_entity.id
_entity.type
_entity.pdbx_description
1 polymer ?
#
loop_
_entity_poly.entity_id
_entity_poly.type
_entity_poly.pdbx_seq_one_letter_code
_entity_poly.pdbx_strand_id
1 'polypeptide(L)'
;METRLKANEEGWKRVDKEINDLGAAYSTVAGKVDSTEKLLKAMSTKHDNYMLKMNDKYESIVAMLAKMSMSKDKQVEGSMSKDKQVEGLHSGSAEGSVLEGRFGGENRTGRNGNDTILNHKLRKIDFPQFCGENPREWVRKDNKYFQLHQMSDKMKVGITEM
;
A
#
# COMPACT_ATOMS: atom_id res chain seq x y z
N MET A 1 -74.46 10.95 -20.01
CA MET A 1 -73.60 12.13 -19.77
C MET A 1 -72.92 12.02 -18.41
N GLU A 2 -73.63 11.62 -17.35
CA GLU A 2 -73.11 11.43 -15.98
C GLU A 2 -71.94 10.42 -15.86
N THR A 3 -71.95 9.33 -16.63
CA THR A 3 -70.87 8.32 -16.61
C THR A 3 -69.52 8.88 -17.07
N ARG A 4 -69.53 9.78 -18.06
CA ARG A 4 -68.31 10.45 -18.54
C ARG A 4 -67.77 11.46 -17.55
N LEU A 5 -68.66 12.15 -16.83
CA LEU A 5 -68.28 13.09 -15.77
C LEU A 5 -67.62 12.37 -14.59
N LYS A 6 -68.22 11.26 -14.13
CA LYS A 6 -67.62 10.42 -13.07
C LYS A 6 -66.25 9.87 -13.44
N ALA A 7 -66.11 9.32 -14.66
CA ALA A 7 -64.82 8.83 -15.15
C ALA A 7 -63.76 9.95 -15.21
N ASN A 8 -64.15 11.17 -15.57
CA ASN A 8 -63.25 12.32 -15.58
C ASN A 8 -62.83 12.73 -14.15
N GLU A 9 -63.76 12.74 -13.20
CA GLU A 9 -63.48 13.04 -11.79
C GLU A 9 -62.52 12.02 -11.17
N GLU A 10 -62.71 10.72 -11.45
CA GLU A 10 -61.79 9.66 -11.05
C GLU A 10 -60.40 9.82 -11.68
N GLY A 11 -60.35 10.25 -12.94
CA GLY A 11 -59.11 10.58 -13.64
C GLY A 11 -58.33 11.69 -12.91
N TRP A 12 -59.00 12.77 -12.51
CA TRP A 12 -58.36 13.84 -11.74
C TRP A 12 -57.88 13.38 -10.37
N LYS A 13 -58.65 12.57 -9.66
CA LYS A 13 -58.22 12.00 -8.36
C LYS A 13 -56.98 11.11 -8.50
N ARG A 14 -56.87 10.36 -9.59
CA ARG A 14 -55.68 9.55 -9.89
C ARG A 14 -54.46 10.43 -10.12
N VAL A 15 -54.59 11.45 -10.97
CA VAL A 15 -53.49 12.39 -11.26
C VAL A 15 -53.02 13.11 -10.00
N ASP A 16 -53.95 13.57 -9.17
CA ASP A 16 -53.61 14.24 -7.91
C ASP A 16 -52.84 13.32 -6.95
N LYS A 17 -53.25 12.05 -6.85
CA LYS A 17 -52.51 11.05 -6.09
C LYS A 17 -51.10 10.84 -6.65
N GLU A 18 -50.95 10.68 -7.96
CA GLU A 18 -49.65 10.49 -8.60
C GLU A 18 -48.71 11.70 -8.39
N ILE A 19 -49.24 12.92 -8.44
CA ILE A 19 -48.50 14.15 -8.14
C ILE A 19 -47.99 14.14 -6.70
N ASN A 20 -48.84 13.77 -5.73
CA ASN A 20 -48.47 13.71 -4.32
C ASN A 20 -47.41 12.63 -4.05
N ASP A 21 -47.59 11.43 -4.62
CA ASP A 21 -46.63 10.33 -4.50
C ASP A 21 -45.26 10.72 -5.11
N LEU A 22 -45.28 11.40 -6.27
CA LEU A 22 -44.06 11.92 -6.90
C LEU A 22 -43.38 13.00 -6.05
N GLY A 23 -44.14 13.89 -5.43
CA GLY A 23 -43.61 14.91 -4.51
C GLY A 23 -42.92 14.30 -3.29
N ALA A 24 -43.48 13.23 -2.72
CA ALA A 24 -42.87 12.49 -1.62
C ALA A 24 -41.58 11.77 -2.05
N ALA A 25 -41.59 11.15 -3.24
CA ALA A 25 -40.40 10.52 -3.80
C ALA A 25 -39.29 11.55 -4.06
N TYR A 26 -39.63 12.71 -4.63
CA TYR A 26 -38.69 13.81 -4.86
C TYR A 26 -38.05 14.29 -3.56
N SER A 27 -38.87 14.53 -2.53
CA SER A 27 -38.38 14.97 -1.21
C SER A 27 -37.41 13.95 -0.60
N THR A 28 -37.69 12.65 -0.78
CA THR A 28 -36.80 11.57 -0.34
C THR A 28 -35.47 11.56 -1.09
N VAL A 29 -35.51 11.73 -2.42
CA VAL A 29 -34.31 11.78 -3.25
C VAL A 29 -33.47 13.02 -2.92
N ALA A 30 -34.09 14.18 -2.77
CA ALA A 30 -33.43 15.41 -2.37
C ALA A 30 -32.67 15.24 -1.04
N GLY A 31 -33.30 14.65 -0.02
CA GLY A 31 -32.64 14.37 1.26
C GLY A 31 -31.46 13.40 1.13
N LYS A 32 -31.54 12.41 0.24
CA LYS A 32 -30.41 11.51 -0.05
C LYS A 32 -29.26 12.24 -0.73
N VAL A 33 -29.55 13.14 -1.68
CA VAL A 33 -28.55 13.97 -2.37
C VAL A 33 -27.81 14.88 -1.37
N ASP A 34 -28.54 15.53 -0.46
CA ASP A 34 -27.90 16.37 0.58
C ASP A 34 -26.99 15.53 1.50
N SER A 35 -27.42 14.30 1.82
CA SER A 35 -26.62 13.39 2.64
C SER A 35 -25.35 12.92 1.92
N THR A 36 -25.44 12.60 0.63
CA THR A 36 -24.26 12.18 -0.15
C THR A 36 -23.30 13.34 -0.36
N GLU A 37 -23.79 14.56 -0.57
CA GLU A 37 -22.95 15.75 -0.68
C GLU A 37 -22.16 16.01 0.61
N LYS A 38 -22.82 15.93 1.79
CA LYS A 38 -22.15 16.07 3.09
C LYS A 38 -21.06 15.01 3.28
N LEU A 39 -21.34 13.77 2.91
CA LEU A 39 -20.36 12.68 2.99
C LEU A 39 -19.16 12.92 2.08
N LEU A 40 -19.41 13.33 0.83
CA LEU A 40 -18.38 13.64 -0.16
C LEU A 40 -17.47 14.77 0.34
N LYS A 41 -18.05 15.84 0.90
CA LYS A 41 -17.30 16.96 1.46
C LYS A 41 -16.41 16.51 2.62
N ALA A 42 -16.95 15.73 3.56
CA ALA A 42 -16.17 15.19 4.67
C ALA A 42 -15.01 14.30 4.20
N MET A 43 -15.22 13.51 3.14
CA MET A 43 -14.17 12.69 2.54
C MET A 43 -13.09 13.54 1.88
N SER A 44 -13.47 14.56 1.11
CA SER A 44 -12.53 15.51 0.49
C SER A 44 -11.66 16.19 1.55
N THR A 45 -12.26 16.74 2.61
CA THR A 45 -11.52 17.37 3.70
C THR A 45 -10.56 16.39 4.38
N LYS A 46 -10.94 15.12 4.57
CA LYS A 46 -10.02 14.11 5.12
C LYS A 46 -8.85 13.83 4.19
N HIS A 47 -9.09 13.75 2.89
CA HIS A 47 -8.06 13.56 1.88
C HIS A 47 -7.08 14.73 1.86
N ASP A 48 -7.57 15.97 1.85
CA ASP A 48 -6.74 17.18 1.86
C ASP A 48 -5.85 17.24 3.12
N ASN A 49 -6.42 16.94 4.28
CA ASN A 49 -5.67 16.86 5.53
C ASN A 49 -4.58 15.77 5.52
N TYR A 50 -4.85 14.63 4.89
CA TYR A 50 -3.86 13.57 4.75
C TYR A 50 -2.71 14.02 3.85
N MET A 51 -3.02 14.66 2.72
CA MET A 51 -2.01 15.19 1.80
C MET A 51 -1.13 16.26 2.44
N LEU A 52 -1.72 17.19 3.21
CA LEU A 52 -0.96 18.19 3.97
C LEU A 52 0.02 17.52 4.96
N LYS A 53 -0.44 16.54 5.75
CA LYS A 53 0.41 15.81 6.69
C LYS A 53 1.55 15.04 6.00
N MET A 54 1.29 14.50 4.82
CA MET A 54 2.34 13.86 4.01
C MET A 54 3.34 14.89 3.52
N ASN A 55 2.88 16.03 3.01
CA ASN A 55 3.74 17.12 2.57
C ASN A 55 4.65 17.62 3.70
N ASP A 56 4.11 17.82 4.91
CA ASP A 56 4.89 18.22 6.09
C ASP A 56 6.01 17.22 6.41
N LYS A 57 5.76 15.91 6.24
CA LYS A 57 6.79 14.88 6.43
C LYS A 57 7.87 14.93 5.35
N TYR A 58 7.47 15.16 4.09
CA TYR A 58 8.43 15.32 2.99
C TYR A 58 9.34 16.51 3.23
N GLU A 59 8.77 17.67 3.58
CA GLU A 59 9.54 18.89 3.90
C GLU A 59 10.49 18.67 5.08
N SER A 60 10.05 17.96 6.12
CA SER A 60 10.89 17.62 7.28
C SER A 60 12.11 16.78 6.89
N ILE A 61 11.93 15.77 6.02
CA ILE A 61 13.02 14.92 5.54
C ILE A 61 13.98 15.74 4.67
N VAL A 62 13.47 16.56 3.76
CA VAL A 62 14.28 17.44 2.90
C VAL A 62 15.13 18.39 3.77
N ALA A 63 14.53 19.00 4.79
CA ALA A 63 15.24 19.86 5.73
C ALA A 63 16.32 19.10 6.53
N MET A 64 16.06 17.85 6.95
CA MET A 64 17.05 17.01 7.62
C MET A 64 18.22 16.66 6.70
N LEU A 65 17.95 16.28 5.45
CA LEU A 65 18.98 15.97 4.45
C LEU A 65 19.85 17.19 4.14
N ALA A 66 19.25 18.37 3.99
CA ALA A 66 19.97 19.62 3.81
C ALA A 66 20.94 19.89 4.98
N LYS A 67 20.46 19.76 6.23
CA LYS A 67 21.31 19.95 7.43
C LYS A 67 22.48 18.97 7.49
N MET A 68 22.27 17.71 7.12
CA MET A 68 23.33 16.70 7.10
C MET A 68 24.37 16.98 6.01
N SER A 69 23.96 17.49 4.84
CA SER A 69 24.88 17.86 3.76
C SER A 69 25.79 19.04 4.13
N MET A 70 25.26 20.04 4.84
CA MET A 70 26.02 21.21 5.29
C MET A 70 26.99 20.94 6.45
N SER A 71 26.90 19.74 7.07
CA SER A 71 27.77 19.33 8.19
C SER A 71 29.04 18.60 7.73
N LYS A 72 29.13 18.18 6.45
CA LYS A 72 30.30 17.45 5.92
C LYS A 72 31.46 18.35 5.47
N ASP A 73 31.26 19.66 5.32
CA ASP A 73 32.28 20.57 4.79
C ASP A 73 33.16 21.25 5.86
N LYS A 74 33.10 20.82 7.13
CA LYS A 74 33.94 21.37 8.22
C LYS A 74 35.01 20.43 8.78
N GLN A 75 35.23 19.26 8.17
CA GLN A 75 36.30 18.31 8.58
C GLN A 75 37.08 17.74 7.38
N VAL A 76 37.69 18.60 6.54
CA VAL A 76 38.72 18.15 5.59
C VAL A 76 39.83 19.21 5.50
N GLU A 77 40.49 19.50 6.62
CA GLU A 77 41.78 20.20 6.62
C GLU A 77 42.65 19.50 7.68
N GLY A 78 43.58 18.66 7.22
CA GLY A 78 44.73 18.21 8.01
C GLY A 78 44.64 16.82 8.64
N SER A 79 45.21 15.82 7.98
CA SER A 79 46.45 15.16 8.46
C SER A 79 46.76 13.89 7.65
N MET A 80 47.87 13.95 6.91
CA MET A 80 48.58 12.77 6.40
C MET A 80 49.33 12.07 7.55
N SER A 81 49.30 10.74 7.61
CA SER A 81 50.39 9.84 8.04
C SER A 81 49.93 8.39 7.89
N LYS A 82 50.47 7.63 6.93
CA LYS A 82 51.64 6.71 7.01
C LYS A 82 51.34 5.34 7.65
N ASP A 83 51.38 4.33 6.78
CA ASP A 83 51.96 2.97 6.91
C ASP A 83 51.95 2.23 8.26
N LYS A 84 51.36 1.02 8.30
CA LYS A 84 52.09 -0.28 8.50
C LYS A 84 51.15 -1.50 8.63
N GLN A 85 51.25 -2.39 7.65
CA GLN A 85 51.50 -3.84 7.72
C GLN A 85 51.34 -4.59 9.08
N VAL A 86 50.65 -5.74 9.09
CA VAL A 86 51.15 -7.12 9.40
C VAL A 86 50.01 -8.09 9.78
N GLU A 87 50.24 -9.33 9.35
CA GLU A 87 49.48 -10.58 9.36
C GLU A 87 48.98 -11.12 10.71
N GLY A 88 47.96 -12.00 10.64
CA GLY A 88 48.13 -13.38 11.10
C GLY A 88 47.54 -13.84 12.44
N LEU A 89 46.62 -14.82 12.31
CA LEU A 89 46.55 -16.10 13.06
C LEU A 89 45.61 -16.30 14.27
N HIS A 90 44.85 -17.41 14.11
CA HIS A 90 44.33 -18.39 15.09
C HIS A 90 43.24 -17.95 16.10
N SER A 91 42.00 -18.46 15.96
CA SER A 91 41.51 -19.81 16.32
C SER A 91 41.09 -19.90 17.79
N GLY A 92 39.81 -20.17 18.03
CA GLY A 92 39.38 -20.57 19.38
C GLY A 92 37.88 -20.69 19.58
N SER A 93 37.44 -21.94 19.57
CA SER A 93 36.57 -22.54 20.59
C SER A 93 35.09 -22.71 20.29
N ALA A 94 34.73 -23.97 20.46
CA ALA A 94 33.44 -24.62 20.31
C ALA A 94 32.49 -24.34 21.48
N GLU A 95 31.22 -24.69 21.24
CA GLU A 95 30.18 -25.26 22.12
C GLU A 95 28.83 -24.67 21.67
N GLY A 96 27.76 -25.40 21.39
CA GLY A 96 27.39 -26.79 21.58
C GLY A 96 25.86 -26.87 21.45
N SER A 97 25.32 -28.03 21.04
CA SER A 97 23.97 -28.53 21.39
C SER A 97 22.75 -27.79 20.78
N VAL A 98 21.66 -28.38 20.25
CA VAL A 98 21.05 -29.73 20.24
C VAL A 98 20.17 -29.83 18.95
N LEU A 99 19.99 -31.07 18.49
CA LEU A 99 18.98 -31.66 17.58
C LEU A 99 17.66 -30.86 17.40
N GLU A 100 16.93 -30.92 16.27
CA GLU A 100 16.37 -32.13 15.65
C GLU A 100 15.59 -31.82 14.35
N GLY A 101 15.50 -32.79 13.42
CA GLY A 101 14.38 -32.90 12.44
C GLY A 101 14.66 -32.48 10.99
N ARG A 102 15.43 -33.29 10.23
CA ARG A 102 14.96 -34.15 9.11
C ARG A 102 13.88 -33.55 8.19
N PHE A 103 14.23 -33.27 6.93
CA PHE A 103 13.70 -33.92 5.72
C PHE A 103 14.73 -33.80 4.58
N GLY A 104 15.00 -34.91 3.88
CA GLY A 104 16.02 -35.07 2.81
C GLY A 104 15.82 -34.12 1.62
N GLY A 105 16.85 -33.75 0.84
CA GLY A 105 17.69 -34.64 0.02
C GLY A 105 16.81 -35.19 -1.11
N GLU A 106 16.86 -34.79 -2.37
CA GLU A 106 17.99 -34.56 -3.29
C GLU A 106 17.53 -33.72 -4.50
N ASN A 107 18.37 -32.83 -5.02
CA ASN A 107 18.93 -33.02 -6.37
C ASN A 107 19.89 -31.88 -6.78
N ARG A 108 20.96 -32.32 -7.42
CA ARG A 108 22.14 -31.58 -7.89
C ARG A 108 21.87 -30.87 -9.22
N THR A 109 22.48 -29.70 -9.38
CA THR A 109 23.08 -29.07 -10.59
C THR A 109 23.02 -27.55 -10.30
N GLY A 110 24.10 -26.84 -9.98
CA GLY A 110 25.38 -26.76 -10.67
C GLY A 110 25.36 -25.57 -11.61
N ARG A 111 25.67 -24.35 -11.12
CA ARG A 111 26.52 -23.36 -11.83
C ARG A 111 26.85 -22.15 -10.96
N ASN A 112 28.15 -21.88 -10.87
CA ASN A 112 28.76 -20.69 -10.27
C ASN A 112 28.32 -19.39 -10.94
N GLY A 113 28.15 -18.35 -10.12
CA GLY A 113 28.12 -16.95 -10.50
C GLY A 113 28.18 -16.11 -9.23
N ASN A 114 29.39 -15.64 -8.90
CA ASN A 114 29.66 -14.71 -7.81
C ASN A 114 28.76 -13.47 -7.93
N ASP A 115 27.92 -13.23 -6.93
CA ASP A 115 27.52 -11.89 -6.53
C ASP A 115 27.32 -11.85 -5.01
N THR A 116 28.44 -11.60 -4.36
CA THR A 116 28.63 -10.78 -3.15
C THR A 116 27.38 -10.46 -2.30
N ILE A 117 27.13 -11.34 -1.33
CA ILE A 117 27.18 -11.00 0.11
C ILE A 117 26.39 -9.72 0.50
N LEU A 118 25.05 -9.70 0.39
CA LEU A 118 24.13 -8.96 1.29
C LEU A 118 22.69 -9.52 1.33
N ASN A 119 22.43 -10.66 0.68
CA ASN A 119 21.12 -11.31 0.76
C ASN A 119 21.09 -12.31 1.92
N HIS A 120 20.94 -11.80 3.14
CA HIS A 120 20.51 -12.63 4.26
C HIS A 120 19.13 -13.23 3.97
N LYS A 121 19.11 -14.42 3.38
CA LYS A 121 18.13 -15.48 3.65
C LYS A 121 16.66 -14.99 3.67
N LEU A 122 16.27 -14.18 2.69
CA LEU A 122 14.84 -13.99 2.43
C LEU A 122 14.32 -15.35 2.02
N ARG A 123 13.53 -15.98 2.91
CA ARG A 123 12.74 -17.16 2.56
C ARG A 123 12.05 -16.79 1.24
N LYS A 124 12.21 -17.62 0.21
CA LYS A 124 11.45 -17.46 -1.03
C LYS A 124 9.99 -17.58 -0.64
N ILE A 125 9.34 -16.45 -0.42
CA ILE A 125 7.90 -16.35 -0.22
C ILE A 125 7.34 -16.35 -1.63
N ASP A 126 6.35 -17.19 -1.91
CA ASP A 126 5.71 -17.22 -3.23
C ASP A 126 4.82 -15.98 -3.42
N PHE A 127 4.61 -15.60 -4.68
CA PHE A 127 3.72 -14.49 -5.01
C PHE A 127 2.29 -14.81 -4.57
N PRO A 128 1.62 -13.94 -3.77
CA PRO A 128 0.32 -14.26 -3.21
C PRO A 128 -0.77 -14.29 -4.29
N GLN A 129 -1.34 -15.47 -4.55
CA GLN A 129 -2.46 -15.64 -5.48
C GLN A 129 -3.79 -15.25 -4.83
N PHE A 130 -4.65 -14.57 -5.57
CA PHE A 130 -6.00 -14.23 -5.10
C PHE A 130 -6.94 -15.43 -5.23
N CYS A 131 -7.26 -16.08 -4.11
CA CYS A 131 -8.16 -17.25 -4.06
C CYS A 131 -9.56 -16.91 -3.50
N GLY A 132 -10.00 -15.65 -3.59
CA GLY A 132 -11.28 -15.19 -3.02
C GLY A 132 -11.23 -14.82 -1.54
N GLU A 133 -10.03 -14.65 -0.97
CA GLU A 133 -9.85 -14.10 0.39
C GLU A 133 -10.20 -12.61 0.46
N ASN A 134 -10.22 -12.02 1.66
CA ASN A 134 -10.53 -10.60 1.84
C ASN A 134 -9.60 -9.73 0.96
N PRO A 135 -10.13 -8.92 0.03
CA PRO A 135 -9.32 -8.14 -0.90
C PRO A 135 -8.32 -7.21 -0.21
N ARG A 136 -8.66 -6.67 0.98
CA ARG A 136 -7.76 -5.80 1.75
C ARG A 136 -6.55 -6.55 2.31
N GLU A 137 -6.77 -7.79 2.74
CA GLU A 137 -5.70 -8.63 3.28
C GLU A 137 -4.79 -9.16 2.18
N TRP A 138 -5.37 -9.51 1.02
CA TRP A 138 -4.59 -9.89 -0.15
C TRP A 138 -3.67 -8.75 -0.62
N VAL A 139 -4.19 -7.54 -0.77
CA VAL A 139 -3.39 -6.35 -1.14
C VAL A 139 -2.27 -6.09 -0.11
N ARG A 140 -2.48 -6.37 1.17
CA ARG A 140 -1.41 -6.25 2.18
C ARG A 140 -0.30 -7.27 1.99
N LYS A 141 -0.65 -8.53 1.73
CA LYS A 141 0.33 -9.60 1.46
C LYS A 141 1.10 -9.32 0.17
N ASP A 142 0.42 -8.85 -0.85
CA ASP A 142 0.99 -8.47 -2.15
C ASP A 142 1.99 -7.32 -2.03
N ASN A 143 1.61 -6.23 -1.35
CA ASN A 143 2.53 -5.12 -1.07
C ASN A 143 3.74 -5.56 -0.23
N LYS A 144 3.53 -6.46 0.74
CA LYS A 144 4.63 -7.01 1.55
C LYS A 144 5.58 -7.85 0.71
N TYR A 145 5.07 -8.63 -0.24
CA TYR A 145 5.88 -9.39 -1.18
C TYR A 145 6.79 -8.46 -2.00
N PHE A 146 6.24 -7.38 -2.56
CA PHE A 146 7.03 -6.44 -3.37
C PHE A 146 8.08 -5.68 -2.57
N GLN A 147 7.79 -5.32 -1.31
CA GLN A 147 8.76 -4.67 -0.42
C GLN A 147 9.93 -5.58 -0.09
N LEU A 148 9.68 -6.87 0.17
CA LEU A 148 10.73 -7.84 0.47
C LEU A 148 11.62 -8.11 -0.75
N HIS A 149 11.05 -8.11 -1.95
CA HIS A 149 11.79 -8.36 -3.19
C HIS A 149 12.35 -7.08 -3.84
N GLN A 150 12.19 -5.91 -3.21
CA GLN A 150 12.67 -4.60 -3.70
C GLN A 150 12.31 -4.34 -5.17
N MET A 151 11.12 -4.76 -5.59
CA MET A 151 10.72 -4.65 -6.99
C MET A 151 10.40 -3.21 -7.37
N SER A 152 10.92 -2.75 -8.52
CA SER A 152 10.54 -1.47 -9.12
C SER A 152 9.09 -1.50 -9.59
N ASP A 153 8.42 -0.35 -9.64
CA ASP A 153 6.99 -0.28 -10.03
C ASP A 153 6.73 -0.87 -11.42
N LYS A 154 7.68 -0.69 -12.36
CA LYS A 154 7.63 -1.32 -13.69
C LYS A 154 7.63 -2.85 -13.62
N MET A 155 8.34 -3.43 -12.65
CA MET A 155 8.44 -4.88 -12.46
C MET A 155 7.21 -5.44 -11.73
N LYS A 156 6.56 -4.65 -10.86
CA LYS A 156 5.31 -5.05 -10.19
C LYS A 156 4.18 -5.28 -11.19
N VAL A 157 3.99 -4.33 -12.11
CA VAL A 157 2.96 -4.40 -13.16
C VAL A 157 3.10 -5.69 -13.99
N GLY A 158 4.31 -6.03 -14.42
CA GLY A 158 4.55 -7.23 -15.23
C GLY A 158 4.31 -8.57 -14.51
N ILE A 159 4.37 -8.62 -13.18
CA ILE A 159 4.06 -9.85 -12.41
C ILE A 159 2.56 -9.94 -12.10
N THR A 160 1.88 -8.81 -11.89
CA THR A 160 0.45 -8.76 -11.59
C THR A 160 -0.44 -9.01 -12.82
N GLU A 161 0.07 -8.80 -14.04
CA GLU A 161 -0.65 -9.01 -15.31
C GLU A 161 -0.64 -10.47 -15.81
N MET A 162 0.01 -11.41 -15.11
CA MET A 162 0.02 -12.86 -15.43
C MET A 162 -1.12 -13.62 -14.74
#